data_AF-A0A957A4T0-F1
#
_entry.id   AF-A0A957A4T0-F1
#
_cell.length_a   1.000
_cell.length_b   1.000
_cell.length_c   1.000
_cell.angle_alpha   90.00
_cell.angle_beta   90.00
_cell.angle_gamma   90.00
#
_symmetry.space_group_name_H-M   'P 1'
#
loop_
_entity.id
_entity.type
_entity.pdbx_description
1 polymer ?
#
loop_
_entity_poly.entity_id
_entity_poly.type
_entity_poly.pdbx_seq_one_letter_code
_entity_poly.pdbx_strand_id
1 'polypeptide(L)'
;MERDPRLIQLSREHHHALVLSLRIERELPSASVTEMQALYADLVRFWNGGLQPHFSCEDECMLARLASRADPGLQLAGRLQRDHREIEGLVDAMASARTADERRDALTDFGAKLRDHIRWEERELFEWMQGELSESDLDAIGEYLRTHLPAEPLACPMPHDP
;
A
#
# COMPACT_ATOMS: atom_id res chain seq x y z
N MET A 1 15.68 -6.09 -12.63
CA MET A 1 14.98 -6.78 -13.73
C MET A 1 13.85 -5.87 -14.20
N GLU A 2 13.30 -6.04 -15.39
CA GLU A 2 12.04 -5.34 -15.74
C GLU A 2 10.88 -6.02 -14.99
N ARG A 3 9.92 -5.23 -14.50
CA ARG A 3 8.76 -5.76 -13.76
C ARG A 3 7.90 -6.60 -14.72
N ASP A 4 7.45 -7.77 -14.25
CA ASP A 4 6.52 -8.60 -15.01
C ASP A 4 5.25 -7.80 -15.39
N PRO A 5 4.80 -7.82 -16.66
CA PRO A 5 3.62 -7.08 -17.10
C PRO A 5 2.35 -7.30 -16.28
N ARG A 6 2.20 -8.49 -15.68
CA ARG A 6 1.03 -8.87 -14.86
C ARG A 6 1.03 -8.20 -13.48
N LEU A 7 2.17 -7.67 -13.05
CA LEU A 7 2.35 -6.98 -11.77
C LEU A 7 2.50 -5.45 -11.94
N ILE A 8 2.67 -4.95 -13.16
CA ILE A 8 2.86 -3.50 -13.43
C ILE A 8 1.70 -2.65 -12.88
N GLN A 9 0.48 -3.17 -12.84
CA GLN A 9 -0.67 -2.44 -12.31
C GLN A 9 -0.45 -2.03 -10.84
N LEU A 10 0.04 -2.95 -10.01
CA LEU A 10 0.35 -2.68 -8.60
C LEU A 10 1.48 -1.64 -8.47
N SER A 11 2.53 -1.77 -9.28
CA SER A 11 3.62 -0.79 -9.30
C SER A 11 3.16 0.63 -9.69
N ARG A 12 2.09 0.76 -10.49
CA ARG A 12 1.50 2.08 -10.81
C ARG A 12 0.74 2.66 -9.61
N GLU A 13 0.01 1.83 -8.87
CA GLU A 13 -0.68 2.25 -7.63
C GLU A 13 0.33 2.62 -6.53
N HIS A 14 1.41 1.84 -6.39
CA HIS A 14 2.55 2.12 -5.51
C HIS A 14 3.15 3.50 -5.72
N HIS A 15 3.21 3.98 -6.97
CA HIS A 15 3.72 5.32 -7.25
C HIS A 15 2.93 6.39 -6.51
N HIS A 16 1.59 6.35 -6.58
CA HIS A 16 0.74 7.33 -5.91
C HIS A 16 0.76 7.18 -4.38
N ALA A 17 0.85 5.95 -3.89
CA ALA A 17 1.01 5.68 -2.46
C ALA A 17 2.34 6.25 -1.92
N LEU A 18 3.45 6.10 -2.66
CA LEU A 18 4.74 6.71 -2.32
C LEU A 18 4.69 8.24 -2.37
N VAL A 19 3.93 8.83 -3.29
CA VAL A 19 3.70 10.29 -3.30
C VAL A 19 2.99 10.73 -2.00
N LEU A 20 1.96 10.00 -1.55
CA LEU A 20 1.30 10.29 -0.28
C LEU A 20 2.26 10.18 0.91
N SER A 21 3.03 9.08 1.01
CA SER A 21 4.04 8.91 2.06
C SER A 21 5.06 10.05 2.10
N LEU A 22 5.51 10.51 0.93
CA LEU A 22 6.47 11.61 0.82
C LEU A 22 5.86 12.96 1.24
N ARG A 23 4.58 13.18 0.92
CA ARG A 23 3.84 14.36 1.38
C ARG A 23 3.71 14.37 2.89
N ILE A 24 3.31 13.24 3.49
CA ILE A 24 3.26 13.09 4.95
C ILE A 24 4.62 13.42 5.57
N GLU A 25 5.70 12.82 5.07
CA GLU A 25 7.06 13.07 5.58
C GLU A 25 7.48 14.55 5.52
N ARG A 26 7.06 15.28 4.49
CA ARG A 26 7.49 16.68 4.25
C ARG A 26 6.59 17.73 4.86
N GLU A 27 5.28 17.55 4.76
CA GLU A 27 4.28 18.55 5.11
C GLU A 27 3.92 18.45 6.59
N LEU A 28 3.82 17.22 7.13
CA LEU A 28 3.33 16.99 8.48
C LEU A 28 4.20 17.67 9.55
N PRO A 29 5.55 17.59 9.57
CA PRO A 29 6.36 18.10 10.69
C PRO A 29 6.13 19.58 11.04
N SER A 30 5.81 20.42 10.06
CA SER A 30 5.52 21.84 10.25
C SER A 30 4.04 22.21 10.11
N ALA A 31 3.15 21.24 9.88
CA ALA A 31 1.73 21.48 9.69
C ALA A 31 1.06 22.01 10.97
N SER A 32 0.26 23.07 10.82
CA SER A 32 -0.76 23.45 11.80
C SER A 32 -1.81 22.34 11.97
N VAL A 33 -2.66 22.45 12.99
CA VAL A 33 -3.76 21.50 13.23
C VAL A 33 -4.69 21.41 12.01
N THR A 34 -5.01 22.55 11.39
CA THR A 34 -5.87 22.61 10.20
C THR A 34 -5.22 21.91 8.99
N GLU A 35 -3.94 22.15 8.74
CA GLU A 35 -3.20 21.49 7.64
C GLU A 35 -3.09 19.97 7.87
N MET A 36 -2.81 19.54 9.10
CA MET A 36 -2.81 18.12 9.45
C MET A 36 -4.19 17.48 9.24
N GLN A 37 -5.27 18.18 9.58
CA GLN A 37 -6.64 17.68 9.34
C GLN A 37 -6.96 17.56 7.85
N ALA A 38 -6.50 18.50 7.03
CA ALA A 38 -6.64 18.41 5.58
C ALA A 38 -5.86 17.22 5.00
N LEU A 39 -4.60 17.05 5.42
CA LEU A 39 -3.77 15.91 5.01
C LEU A 39 -4.37 14.56 5.45
N TYR A 40 -4.93 14.49 6.66
CA TYR A 40 -5.66 13.32 7.12
C TYR A 40 -6.91 13.04 6.26
N ALA A 41 -7.67 14.08 5.89
CA ALA A 41 -8.81 13.92 4.99
C ALA A 41 -8.40 13.41 3.60
N ASP A 42 -7.26 13.88 3.07
CA ASP A 42 -6.68 13.37 1.81
C ASP A 42 -6.33 11.89 1.94
N LEU A 43 -5.65 11.51 3.04
CA LEU A 43 -5.31 10.12 3.33
C LEU A 43 -6.56 9.25 3.38
N VAL A 44 -7.63 9.66 4.08
CA VAL A 44 -8.86 8.86 4.19
C VAL A 44 -9.51 8.66 2.82
N ARG A 45 -9.53 9.68 1.96
CA ARG A 45 -10.04 9.54 0.57
C ARG A 45 -9.20 8.55 -0.23
N PHE A 46 -7.89 8.68 -0.17
CA PHE A 46 -6.97 7.80 -0.89
C PHE A 46 -6.98 6.36 -0.35
N TRP A 47 -7.12 6.21 0.97
CA TRP A 47 -7.23 4.91 1.64
C TRP A 47 -8.44 4.13 1.13
N ASN A 48 -9.62 4.73 1.23
CA ASN A 48 -10.87 4.07 0.87
C ASN A 48 -10.96 3.75 -0.64
N GLY A 49 -10.45 4.64 -1.49
CA GLY A 49 -10.56 4.51 -2.94
C GLY A 49 -9.39 3.82 -3.64
N GLY A 50 -8.24 3.70 -2.97
CA GLY A 50 -6.99 3.22 -3.57
C GLY A 50 -6.33 2.13 -2.75
N LEU A 51 -5.78 2.47 -1.57
CA LEU A 51 -4.95 1.54 -0.80
C LEU A 51 -5.71 0.32 -0.26
N GLN A 52 -6.93 0.50 0.25
CA GLN A 52 -7.67 -0.61 0.82
C GLN A 52 -8.08 -1.64 -0.27
N PRO A 53 -8.65 -1.24 -1.43
CA PRO A 53 -8.85 -2.16 -2.55
C PRO A 53 -7.57 -2.84 -3.03
N HIS A 54 -6.45 -2.11 -3.07
CA HIS A 54 -5.14 -2.61 -3.45
C HIS A 54 -4.67 -3.75 -2.54
N PHE A 55 -4.59 -3.51 -1.22
CA PHE A 55 -4.21 -4.55 -0.24
C PHE A 55 -5.15 -5.75 -0.28
N SER A 56 -6.46 -5.50 -0.41
CA SER A 56 -7.43 -6.59 -0.52
C SER A 56 -7.16 -7.47 -1.73
N CYS A 57 -6.76 -6.89 -2.87
CA CYS A 57 -6.45 -7.67 -4.06
C CYS A 57 -5.17 -8.48 -3.90
N GLU A 58 -4.13 -7.90 -3.31
CA GLU A 58 -2.87 -8.60 -3.02
C GLU A 58 -3.10 -9.76 -2.05
N ASP A 59 -3.85 -9.53 -0.97
CA ASP A 59 -4.16 -10.57 0.01
C ASP A 59 -4.90 -11.76 -0.63
N GLU A 60 -5.94 -11.47 -1.40
CA GLU A 60 -6.79 -12.48 -2.06
C GLU A 60 -6.04 -13.27 -3.13
N CYS A 61 -5.25 -12.60 -3.97
CA CYS A 61 -4.61 -13.26 -5.09
C CYS A 61 -3.22 -13.83 -4.76
N MET A 62 -2.50 -13.30 -3.76
CA MET A 62 -1.11 -13.67 -3.51
C MET A 62 -0.90 -14.57 -2.30
N LEU A 63 -1.54 -14.30 -1.15
CA LEU A 63 -1.15 -14.95 0.12
C LEU A 63 -1.14 -16.47 0.06
N ALA A 64 -2.19 -17.09 -0.47
CA ALA A 64 -2.27 -18.55 -0.59
C ALA A 64 -1.21 -19.10 -1.56
N ARG A 65 -0.93 -18.39 -2.66
CA ARG A 65 0.07 -18.79 -3.66
C ARG A 65 1.47 -18.73 -3.06
N LEU A 66 1.79 -17.64 -2.38
CA LEU A 66 3.05 -17.44 -1.66
C LEU A 66 3.23 -18.49 -0.55
N ALA A 67 2.24 -18.67 0.32
CA ALA A 67 2.30 -19.59 1.47
C ALA A 67 2.34 -21.07 1.05
N SER A 68 1.82 -21.41 -0.13
CA SER A 68 1.96 -22.75 -0.70
C SER A 68 3.39 -23.10 -1.13
N ARG A 69 4.26 -22.08 -1.23
CA ARG A 69 5.69 -22.27 -1.44
C ARG A 69 6.36 -22.35 -0.07
N ALA A 70 7.26 -23.32 0.09
CA ALA A 70 8.13 -23.39 1.26
C ALA A 70 9.00 -22.11 1.36
N ASP A 71 9.88 -22.04 2.35
CA ASP A 71 10.73 -20.87 2.50
C ASP A 71 11.51 -20.54 1.20
N PRO A 72 11.52 -19.27 0.76
CA PRO A 72 11.07 -18.09 1.51
C PRO A 72 9.60 -17.68 1.31
N GLY A 73 8.81 -18.37 0.48
CA GLY A 73 7.44 -17.97 0.13
C GLY A 73 6.50 -17.81 1.33
N LEU A 74 6.56 -18.75 2.29
CA LEU A 74 5.81 -18.65 3.54
C LEU A 74 6.19 -17.40 4.37
N GLN A 75 7.46 -17.03 4.41
CA GLN A 75 7.92 -15.83 5.12
C GLN A 75 7.46 -14.54 4.43
N LEU A 76 7.48 -14.52 3.09
CA LEU A 76 7.00 -13.41 2.29
C LEU A 76 5.49 -13.20 2.50
N ALA A 77 4.69 -14.26 2.45
CA ALA A 77 3.26 -14.20 2.76
C ALA A 77 3.00 -13.69 4.18
N GLY A 78 3.77 -14.17 5.14
CA GLY A 78 3.67 -13.74 6.53
C GLY A 78 4.03 -12.26 6.72
N ARG A 79 5.02 -11.74 5.97
CA ARG A 79 5.37 -10.31 6.01
C ARG A 79 4.30 -9.45 5.37
N LEU A 80 3.82 -9.81 4.18
CA LEU A 80 2.75 -9.11 3.46
C LEU A 80 1.55 -8.87 4.38
N GLN A 81 1.00 -9.95 4.93
CA GLN A 81 -0.16 -9.87 5.83
C GLN A 81 0.11 -9.06 7.11
N ARG A 82 1.31 -9.13 7.68
CA ARG A 82 1.64 -8.35 8.88
C ARG A 82 1.73 -6.87 8.59
N ASP A 83 2.40 -6.50 7.49
CA ASP A 83 2.56 -5.10 7.11
C ASP A 83 1.19 -4.48 6.78
N HIS A 84 0.31 -5.19 6.05
CA HIS A 84 -1.07 -4.75 5.79
C HIS A 84 -1.85 -4.48 7.08
N ARG A 85 -1.89 -5.44 8.01
CA ARG A 85 -2.59 -5.27 9.30
C ARG A 85 -2.05 -4.12 10.14
N GLU A 86 -0.75 -3.89 10.12
CA GLU A 86 -0.15 -2.78 10.84
C GLU A 86 -0.53 -1.43 10.24
N ILE A 87 -0.53 -1.33 8.90
CA ILE A 87 -0.96 -0.12 8.19
C ILE A 87 -2.45 0.14 8.44
N GLU A 88 -3.31 -0.88 8.36
CA GLU A 88 -4.73 -0.79 8.72
C GLU A 88 -4.92 -0.29 10.16
N GLY A 89 -4.17 -0.87 11.11
CA GLY A 89 -4.23 -0.46 12.51
C GLY A 89 -3.82 1.01 12.74
N LEU A 90 -2.90 1.54 11.94
CA LEU A 90 -2.53 2.96 11.99
C LEU A 90 -3.67 3.86 11.48
N VAL A 91 -4.42 3.42 10.47
CA VAL A 91 -5.62 4.14 10.00
C VAL A 91 -6.69 4.20 11.10
N ASP A 92 -6.93 3.09 11.78
CA ASP A 92 -7.86 3.02 12.91
C ASP A 92 -7.40 3.88 14.09
N ALA A 93 -6.09 3.91 14.36
CA ALA A 93 -5.50 4.76 15.39
C ALA A 93 -5.69 6.26 15.08
N MET A 94 -5.51 6.67 13.82
CA MET A 94 -5.77 8.06 13.40
C MET A 94 -7.24 8.46 13.57
N ALA A 95 -8.17 7.54 13.26
CA ALA A 95 -9.60 7.75 13.42
C ALA A 95 -10.02 7.83 14.90
N SER A 96 -9.37 7.08 15.77
CA SER A 96 -9.65 6.99 17.20
C SER A 96 -8.85 7.99 18.06
N ALA A 97 -7.95 8.75 17.46
CA ALA A 97 -7.09 9.72 18.15
C ALA A 97 -7.92 10.76 18.91
N ARG A 98 -7.57 10.97 20.18
CA ARG A 98 -8.23 11.92 21.10
C ARG A 98 -7.52 13.27 21.14
N THR A 99 -6.26 13.32 20.73
CA THR A 99 -5.47 14.55 20.64
C THR A 99 -4.91 14.76 19.23
N ALA A 100 -4.51 16.00 18.93
CA ALA A 100 -3.84 16.30 17.67
C ALA A 100 -2.48 15.61 17.56
N ASP A 101 -1.75 15.48 18.68
CA ASP A 101 -0.45 14.83 18.72
C ASP A 101 -0.57 13.31 18.48
N GLU A 102 -1.56 12.64 19.10
CA GLU A 102 -1.83 11.21 18.83
C GLU A 102 -2.10 10.95 17.34
N ARG A 103 -2.89 11.82 16.68
CA ARG A 103 -3.15 11.72 15.24
C ARG A 103 -1.89 11.98 14.42
N ARG A 104 -1.08 12.94 14.81
CA ARG A 104 0.18 13.29 14.15
C ARG A 104 1.18 12.14 14.21
N ASP A 105 1.31 11.49 15.36
CA ASP A 105 2.19 10.34 15.53
C ASP A 105 1.73 9.18 14.64
N ALA A 106 0.43 8.85 14.66
CA ALA A 106 -0.13 7.80 13.81
C ALA A 106 0.01 8.10 12.30
N LEU A 107 -0.16 9.36 11.87
CA LEU A 107 0.11 9.79 10.49
C LEU A 107 1.59 9.60 10.12
N THR A 108 2.50 9.97 11.01
CA THR A 108 3.96 9.84 10.80
C THR A 108 4.35 8.38 10.62
N ASP A 109 3.86 7.52 11.52
CA ASP A 109 4.11 6.08 11.47
C ASP A 109 3.51 5.45 10.22
N PHE A 110 2.29 5.84 9.83
CA PHE A 110 1.66 5.37 8.59
C PHE A 110 2.51 5.70 7.36
N GLY A 111 2.94 6.96 7.22
CA GLY A 111 3.73 7.39 6.06
C GLY A 111 5.03 6.61 5.93
N ALA A 112 5.73 6.37 7.05
CA ALA A 112 6.96 5.59 7.10
C ALA A 112 6.70 4.10 6.79
N LYS A 113 5.72 3.49 7.45
CA LYS A 113 5.37 2.07 7.28
C LYS A 113 4.94 1.74 5.86
N LEU A 114 4.06 2.56 5.28
CA LEU A 114 3.60 2.40 3.89
C LEU A 114 4.76 2.46 2.89
N ARG A 115 5.67 3.44 3.07
CA ARG A 115 6.85 3.58 2.22
C ARG A 115 7.77 2.35 2.29
N ASP A 116 8.00 1.85 3.50
CA ASP A 116 8.90 0.72 3.73
C ASP A 116 8.30 -0.59 3.22
N HIS A 117 6.99 -0.76 3.38
CA HIS A 117 6.22 -1.87 2.82
C HIS A 117 6.29 -1.88 1.28
N ILE A 118 5.92 -0.79 0.60
CA ILE A 118 5.96 -0.70 -0.87
C ILE A 118 7.37 -0.95 -1.41
N ARG A 119 8.40 -0.39 -0.77
CA ARG A 119 9.79 -0.60 -1.20
C ARG A 119 10.21 -2.06 -1.08
N TRP A 120 9.74 -2.75 -0.05
CA TRP A 120 9.99 -4.17 0.10
C TRP A 120 9.26 -4.97 -0.98
N GLU A 121 8.00 -4.66 -1.26
CA GLU A 121 7.25 -5.38 -2.28
C GLU A 121 7.92 -5.28 -3.65
N GLU A 122 8.27 -4.05 -4.03
CA GLU A 122 8.95 -3.79 -5.29
C GLU A 122 10.32 -4.47 -5.39
N ARG A 123 11.09 -4.54 -4.30
CA ARG A 123 12.49 -4.99 -4.37
C ARG A 123 12.67 -6.46 -4.07
N GLU A 124 11.76 -7.06 -3.31
CA GLU A 124 11.90 -8.41 -2.78
C GLU A 124 10.69 -9.26 -3.16
N LEU A 125 9.46 -8.86 -2.83
CA LEU A 125 8.28 -9.69 -3.06
C LEU A 125 8.06 -9.94 -4.55
N PHE A 126 7.93 -8.88 -5.34
CA PHE A 126 7.61 -8.98 -6.76
C PHE A 126 8.77 -9.56 -7.57
N GLU A 127 10.03 -9.27 -7.20
CA GLU A 127 11.20 -9.91 -7.82
C GLU A 127 11.21 -11.42 -7.57
N TRP A 128 10.88 -11.84 -6.35
CA TRP A 128 10.76 -13.26 -6.03
C TRP A 128 9.59 -13.91 -6.76
N MET A 129 8.43 -13.26 -6.80
CA MET A 129 7.25 -13.78 -7.49
C MET A 129 7.50 -14.02 -8.97
N GLN A 130 8.12 -13.06 -9.67
CA GLN A 130 8.41 -13.22 -11.10
C GLN A 130 9.54 -14.22 -11.40
N GLY A 131 10.35 -14.57 -10.41
CA GLY A 131 11.39 -15.60 -10.54
C GLY A 131 10.91 -17.02 -10.22
N GLU A 132 9.97 -17.16 -9.27
CA GLU A 132 9.63 -18.45 -8.65
C GLU A 132 8.19 -18.91 -8.90
N LEU A 133 7.25 -18.01 -9.20
CA LEU A 133 5.89 -18.41 -9.54
C LEU A 133 5.82 -18.91 -10.98
N SER A 134 4.93 -19.87 -11.21
CA SER A 134 4.68 -20.36 -12.57
C SER A 134 3.96 -19.30 -13.41
N GLU A 135 4.11 -19.38 -14.73
CA GLU A 135 3.35 -18.53 -15.66
C GLU A 135 1.84 -18.59 -15.39
N SER A 136 1.30 -19.78 -15.09
CA SER A 136 -0.11 -19.96 -14.74
C SER A 136 -0.50 -19.23 -13.44
N ASP A 137 0.39 -19.15 -12.46
CA ASP A 137 0.11 -18.42 -11.22
C ASP A 137 0.10 -16.91 -11.47
N LEU A 138 1.10 -16.42 -12.22
CA LEU A 138 1.22 -15.01 -12.58
C LEU A 138 0.06 -14.56 -13.47
N ASP A 139 -0.38 -15.39 -14.42
CA ASP A 139 -1.56 -15.12 -15.26
C ASP A 139 -2.83 -15.01 -14.42
N ALA A 140 -3.01 -15.91 -13.44
CA ALA A 140 -4.16 -15.87 -12.55
C ALA A 140 -4.15 -14.62 -11.66
N ILE A 141 -2.97 -14.19 -11.19
CA ILE A 141 -2.80 -12.92 -10.47
C ILE A 141 -3.16 -11.75 -11.38
N GLY A 142 -2.57 -11.66 -12.57
CA GLY A 142 -2.81 -10.56 -13.50
C GLY A 142 -4.27 -10.45 -13.95
N GLU A 143 -4.97 -11.57 -14.16
CA GLU A 143 -6.42 -11.57 -14.45
C GLU A 143 -7.25 -11.09 -13.24
N TYR A 144 -6.90 -11.54 -12.04
CA TYR A 144 -7.57 -11.12 -10.82
C TYR A 144 -7.45 -9.60 -10.63
N LEU A 145 -6.22 -9.06 -10.73
CA LEU A 145 -5.94 -7.63 -10.59
C LEU A 145 -6.74 -6.81 -11.61
N ARG A 146 -6.73 -7.22 -12.89
CA ARG A 146 -7.46 -6.51 -13.96
C ARG A 146 -8.97 -6.49 -13.76
N THR A 147 -9.51 -7.48 -13.05
CA THR A 147 -10.94 -7.62 -12.77
C THR A 147 -11.37 -6.78 -11.57
N HIS A 148 -10.50 -6.63 -10.57
CA HIS A 148 -10.86 -6.05 -9.27
C HIS A 148 -10.29 -4.66 -9.00
N LEU A 149 -9.25 -4.25 -9.74
CA LEU A 149 -8.65 -2.93 -9.65
C LEU A 149 -9.00 -2.07 -10.88
N PRO A 150 -9.11 -0.75 -10.71
CA PRO A 150 -9.38 0.15 -11.83
C PRO A 150 -8.21 0.14 -12.83
N ALA A 151 -8.53 0.36 -14.10
CA ALA A 151 -7.52 0.40 -15.17
C ALA A 151 -6.52 1.56 -15.00
N GLU A 152 -7.01 2.67 -14.44
CA GLU A 152 -6.20 3.82 -14.05
C GLU A 152 -6.12 3.88 -12.52
N PRO A 153 -4.91 3.98 -11.93
CA PRO A 153 -4.77 4.05 -10.49
C PRO A 153 -5.37 5.36 -9.96
N LEU A 154 -5.93 5.32 -8.76
CA LEU A 154 -6.34 6.54 -8.07
C LEU A 154 -5.11 7.42 -7.85
N ALA A 155 -5.17 8.68 -8.28
CA ALA A 155 -4.09 9.63 -8.04
C ALA A 155 -4.02 10.02 -6.56
N CYS A 156 -2.81 10.27 -6.05
CA CYS A 156 -2.62 10.88 -4.73
C CYS A 156 -3.33 12.25 -4.70
N PRO A 157 -4.30 12.49 -3.78
CA PRO A 157 -5.07 13.73 -3.77
C PRO A 157 -4.18 14.91 -3.42
N MET A 158 -4.10 15.97 -4.21
CA MET A 158 -3.26 17.13 -3.89
C MET A 158 -4.06 18.21 -3.12
N PRO A 159 -3.41 19.12 -2.37
CA PRO A 159 -4.07 20.15 -1.54
C PRO A 159 -5.04 21.10 -2.28
N HIS A 160 -5.14 20.99 -3.60
CA HIS A 160 -5.98 21.82 -4.48
C HIS A 160 -6.86 20.99 -5.42
N ASP A 161 -6.95 19.67 -5.24
CA ASP A 161 -7.91 18.86 -6.00
C ASP A 161 -9.31 19.07 -5.40
N PRO A 162 -10.28 19.60 -6.18
CA PRO A 162 -11.61 19.97 -5.70
C PRO A 162 -12.50 18.77 -5.32
#